data_AF-A0A9D4KQD2-F1
#
_entry.id   AF-A0A9D4KQD2-F1
#
_cell.length_a   1.000
_cell.length_b   1.000
_cell.length_c   1.000
_cell.angle_alpha   90.00
_cell.angle_beta   90.00
_cell.angle_gamma   90.00
#
_symmetry.space_group_name_H-M   'P 1'
#
loop_
_entity.id
_entity.type
_entity.pdbx_description
1 polymer ?
#
loop_
_entity_poly.entity_id
_entity_poly.type
_entity_poly.pdbx_seq_one_letter_code
_entity_poly.pdbx_strand_id
1 'polypeptide(L)'
;MPEYDIQDADLRGMSLSQLIVLYRQRGYSIREILGVMAIRHGTITSERSIFRVLRRYRLTRGQSKHSLDEIIQEILLELSASGENAGYRQMRQRLLINHGLAATFEMVRLILGLIDSQGAADVHI
;
A
#
# COMPACT_ATOMS: atom_id res chain seq x y z
N MET A 1 4.25 -17.56 10.56
CA MET A 1 5.25 -16.58 10.08
C MET A 1 5.71 -17.05 8.72
N PRO A 2 5.57 -16.28 7.64
CA PRO A 2 6.20 -16.62 6.38
C PRO A 2 7.63 -16.08 6.35
N GLU A 3 8.56 -16.96 6.02
CA GLU A 3 9.94 -16.67 5.66
C GLU A 3 9.96 -15.76 4.43
N TYR A 4 10.35 -14.50 4.60
CA TYR A 4 10.62 -13.57 3.49
C TYR A 4 12.12 -13.55 3.20
N ASP A 5 12.65 -14.69 2.77
CA ASP A 5 14.06 -14.84 2.42
C ASP A 5 14.25 -15.12 0.94
N ILE A 6 13.83 -14.18 0.07
CA ILE A 6 14.28 -14.14 -1.34
C ILE A 6 14.24 -12.67 -1.81
N GLN A 7 15.33 -11.89 -1.57
CA GLN A 7 15.67 -10.66 -2.35
C GLN A 7 16.92 -9.89 -1.86
N ASP A 8 17.67 -10.35 -0.85
CA ASP A 8 18.76 -9.54 -0.24
C ASP A 8 20.01 -9.35 -1.11
N ALA A 9 20.20 -10.14 -2.17
CA ALA A 9 21.39 -10.02 -3.02
C ALA A 9 21.42 -8.68 -3.79
N ASP A 10 20.25 -8.19 -4.22
CA ASP A 10 20.14 -7.01 -5.11
C ASP A 10 20.25 -5.66 -4.38
N LEU A 11 20.14 -5.66 -3.04
CA LEU A 11 20.16 -4.43 -2.24
C LEU A 11 21.59 -3.99 -1.87
N ARG A 12 22.57 -4.91 -1.98
CA ARG A 12 23.98 -4.63 -1.65
C ARG A 12 24.54 -3.63 -2.66
N GLY A 13 24.93 -2.45 -2.17
CA GLY A 13 25.52 -1.38 -2.99
C GLY A 13 24.52 -0.28 -3.41
N MET A 14 23.23 -0.42 -3.10
CA MET A 14 22.28 0.69 -3.28
C MET A 14 22.56 1.82 -2.29
N SER A 15 22.50 3.06 -2.76
CA SER A 15 22.56 4.24 -1.89
C SER A 15 21.31 4.36 -1.01
N LEU A 16 21.43 5.06 0.12
CA LEU A 16 20.31 5.38 1.02
C LEU A 16 19.08 5.90 0.25
N SER A 17 19.30 6.79 -0.73
CA SER A 17 18.21 7.38 -1.50
C SER A 17 17.49 6.33 -2.36
N GLN A 18 18.22 5.41 -2.98
CA GLN A 18 17.65 4.33 -3.78
C GLN A 18 16.85 3.36 -2.91
N LEU A 19 17.35 3.01 -1.73
CA LEU A 19 16.62 2.17 -0.78
C LEU A 19 15.31 2.84 -0.32
N ILE A 20 15.36 4.12 0.06
CA ILE A 20 14.14 4.87 0.46
C ILE A 20 13.10 4.89 -0.68
N VAL A 21 13.53 5.13 -1.92
CA VAL A 21 12.66 5.12 -3.10
C VAL A 21 12.05 3.73 -3.31
N LEU A 22 12.87 2.69 -3.26
CA LEU A 22 12.45 1.30 -3.46
C LEU A 22 11.39 0.88 -2.44
N TYR A 23 11.63 1.12 -1.14
CA TYR A 23 10.64 0.80 -0.11
C TYR A 23 9.38 1.64 -0.26
N ARG A 24 9.49 2.92 -0.62
CA ARG A 24 8.30 3.74 -0.89
C ARG A 24 7.47 3.21 -2.05
N GLN A 25 8.11 2.78 -3.15
CA GLN A 25 7.45 2.18 -4.32
C GLN A 25 6.89 0.78 -4.04
N ARG A 26 7.31 0.13 -2.95
CA ARG A 26 6.72 -1.11 -2.42
C ARG A 26 5.61 -0.84 -1.39
N GLY A 27 5.16 0.40 -1.25
CA GLY A 27 4.01 0.76 -0.41
C GLY A 27 4.34 1.05 1.06
N TYR A 28 5.60 0.93 1.48
CA TYR A 28 5.98 1.17 2.87
C TYR A 28 5.67 2.62 3.27
N SER A 29 5.11 2.78 4.47
CA SER A 29 4.93 4.06 5.13
C SER A 29 6.28 4.62 5.59
N ILE A 30 6.32 5.92 5.90
CA ILE A 30 7.56 6.59 6.34
C ILE A 30 8.12 5.95 7.61
N ARG A 31 7.24 5.56 8.55
CA ARG A 31 7.66 4.88 9.79
C ARG A 31 8.22 3.49 9.53
N GLU A 32 7.64 2.74 8.60
CA GLU A 32 8.15 1.42 8.23
C GLU A 32 9.48 1.54 7.47
N ILE A 33 9.64 2.54 6.59
CA ILE A 33 10.92 2.83 5.94
C ILE A 33 12.00 3.14 7.00
N LEU A 34 11.69 3.96 8.01
CA LEU A 34 12.62 4.21 9.12
C LEU A 34 13.03 2.92 9.84
N GLY A 35 12.05 2.08 10.19
CA GLY A 35 12.30 0.82 10.87
C GLY A 35 13.17 -0.13 10.05
N VAL A 36 12.84 -0.31 8.77
CA VAL A 36 13.58 -1.19 7.86
C VAL A 36 15.00 -0.65 7.60
N MET A 37 15.18 0.67 7.47
CA MET A 37 16.50 1.28 7.34
C MET A 37 17.37 1.01 8.57
N ALA A 38 16.82 1.15 9.77
CA ALA A 38 17.55 0.91 11.00
C ALA A 38 17.88 -0.58 11.21
N ILE A 39 16.91 -1.47 11.01
CA ILE A 39 17.02 -2.89 11.33
C ILE A 39 17.77 -3.67 10.26
N ARG A 40 17.44 -3.46 8.97
CA ARG A 40 17.96 -4.27 7.86
C ARG A 40 19.21 -3.69 7.21
N HIS A 41 19.35 -2.35 7.23
CA HIS A 41 20.44 -1.64 6.56
C HIS A 41 21.38 -0.93 7.54
N GLY A 42 21.16 -1.08 8.85
CA GLY A 42 21.99 -0.47 9.90
C GLY A 42 22.09 1.05 9.81
N THR A 43 21.16 1.71 9.10
CA THR A 43 21.25 3.14 8.81
C THR A 43 20.17 3.92 9.56
N ILE A 44 20.61 4.75 10.50
CA ILE A 44 19.73 5.66 11.24
C ILE A 44 19.52 6.92 10.40
N THR A 45 18.29 7.18 9.99
CA THR A 45 17.91 8.38 9.24
C THR A 45 16.74 9.08 9.91
N SER A 46 16.62 10.39 9.71
CA SER A 46 15.48 11.16 10.24
C SER A 46 14.31 11.13 9.27
N GLU A 47 13.08 11.32 9.78
CA GLU A 47 11.90 11.54 8.92
C GLU A 47 12.14 12.66 7.91
N ARG A 48 12.77 13.76 8.33
CA ARG A 48 13.10 14.89 7.44
C ARG A 48 13.99 14.47 6.27
N SER A 49 14.97 13.59 6.51
CA SER A 49 15.83 13.06 5.44
C SER A 49 15.04 12.18 4.47
N ILE A 50 14.16 11.32 4.96
CA ILE A 50 13.25 10.54 4.10
C ILE A 50 12.36 11.48 3.28
N PHE A 51 11.70 12.45 3.91
CA PHE A 51 10.85 13.41 3.20
C PHE A 51 11.61 14.19 2.12
N ARG A 52 12.85 14.59 2.40
CA ARG A 52 13.72 15.28 1.43
C ARG A 52 14.00 14.40 0.21
N VAL A 53 14.34 13.13 0.43
CA VAL A 53 14.54 12.16 -0.66
C VAL A 53 13.24 11.98 -1.42
N LEU A 54 12.12 11.70 -0.75
CA LEU A 54 10.84 11.49 -1.42
C LEU A 54 10.40 12.73 -2.24
N ARG A 55 10.62 13.95 -1.74
CA ARG A 55 10.37 15.19 -2.51
C ARG A 55 11.24 15.28 -3.74
N ARG A 56 12.55 15.00 -3.61
CA ARG A 56 13.50 15.01 -4.74
C ARG A 56 13.07 14.04 -5.85
N TYR A 57 12.52 12.88 -5.48
CA TYR A 57 12.02 11.86 -6.40
C TYR A 57 10.53 12.01 -6.75
N ARG A 58 9.87 13.11 -6.35
CA ARG A 58 8.42 13.36 -6.55
C ARG A 58 7.49 12.28 -5.99
N LEU A 59 7.95 11.52 -5.01
CA LEU A 59 7.21 10.46 -4.32
C LEU A 59 6.47 10.95 -3.06
N THR A 60 6.26 12.27 -2.95
CA THR A 60 5.40 12.85 -1.91
C THR A 60 3.92 12.70 -2.25
N ARG A 61 3.11 12.53 -1.20
CA ARG A 61 1.64 12.37 -1.16
C ARG A 61 0.94 12.68 -2.50
N GLY A 62 0.51 11.64 -3.22
CA GLY A 62 -0.25 11.77 -4.47
C GLY A 62 0.05 10.74 -5.54
N GLN A 63 1.18 10.02 -5.46
CA GLN A 63 1.48 8.93 -6.39
C GLN A 63 1.24 7.59 -5.69
N SER A 64 -0.03 7.21 -5.55
CA SER A 64 -0.34 5.78 -5.49
C SER A 64 0.22 5.19 -6.79
N LYS A 65 1.04 4.15 -6.66
CA LYS A 65 1.57 3.40 -7.81
C LYS A 65 0.45 2.78 -8.65
N HIS A 66 -0.75 2.75 -8.08
CA HIS A 66 -1.95 2.16 -8.59
C HIS A 66 -2.99 3.24 -8.86
N SER A 67 -3.63 3.15 -10.01
CA SER A 67 -4.75 4.01 -10.37
C SER A 67 -5.94 3.73 -9.44
N LEU A 68 -6.87 4.69 -9.38
CA LEU A 68 -8.13 4.49 -8.66
C LEU A 68 -8.90 3.29 -9.25
N ASP A 69 -8.83 3.12 -10.57
CA ASP A 69 -9.50 2.04 -11.30
C ASP A 69 -8.95 0.65 -10.93
N GLU A 70 -7.62 0.53 -10.77
CA GLU A 70 -6.99 -0.72 -10.29
C GLU A 70 -7.47 -1.08 -8.88
N ILE A 71 -7.54 -0.09 -7.99
CA ILE A 71 -8.02 -0.30 -6.62
C ILE A 71 -9.51 -0.71 -6.61
N ILE A 72 -10.33 -0.09 -7.46
CA ILE A 72 -11.75 -0.44 -7.59
C ILE A 72 -11.92 -1.87 -8.11
N GLN A 73 -11.18 -2.27 -9.15
CA GLN A 73 -11.26 -3.62 -9.70
C GLN A 73 -10.90 -4.69 -8.66
N GLU A 74 -9.81 -4.51 -7.91
CA GLU A 74 -9.43 -5.51 -6.90
C GLU A 74 -10.40 -5.57 -5.73
N ILE A 75 -11.01 -4.45 -5.33
CA ILE A 75 -12.09 -4.46 -4.34
C ILE A 75 -13.29 -5.29 -4.85
N LEU A 76 -13.69 -5.10 -6.11
CA LEU A 76 -14.78 -5.87 -6.71
C LEU A 76 -14.45 -7.37 -6.80
N LEU A 77 -13.21 -7.72 -7.17
CA LEU A 77 -12.75 -9.11 -7.21
C LEU A 77 -12.79 -9.75 -5.82
N GLU A 78 -12.25 -9.10 -4.78
CA GLU A 78 -12.30 -9.59 -3.40
C GLU A 78 -13.74 -9.78 -2.89
N LEU A 79 -14.65 -8.85 -3.20
CA LEU A 79 -16.07 -8.98 -2.86
C LEU A 79 -16.72 -10.18 -3.56
N SER A 80 -16.41 -10.40 -4.84
CA SER A 80 -16.95 -11.51 -5.63
C SER A 80 -16.41 -12.88 -5.20
N ALA A 81 -15.15 -12.95 -4.77
CA ALA A 81 -14.47 -14.20 -4.42
C ALA A 81 -14.71 -14.62 -2.97
N SER A 82 -14.83 -13.65 -2.04
CA SER A 82 -14.89 -13.95 -0.62
C SER A 82 -16.29 -14.32 -0.12
N GLY A 83 -17.36 -13.93 -0.81
CA GLY A 83 -18.76 -14.16 -0.42
C GLY A 83 -19.20 -13.56 0.93
N GLU A 84 -18.25 -13.09 1.74
CA GLU A 84 -18.44 -12.52 3.07
C GLU A 84 -18.24 -11.01 3.05
N ASN A 85 -19.07 -10.33 3.85
CA ASN A 85 -19.10 -8.89 4.00
C ASN A 85 -17.84 -8.40 4.75
N ALA A 86 -16.72 -8.32 4.03
CA ALA A 86 -15.44 -7.87 4.57
C ALA A 86 -15.52 -6.36 4.85
N GLY A 87 -15.65 -5.98 6.12
CA GLY A 87 -15.61 -4.57 6.51
C GLY A 87 -14.34 -3.87 6.02
N TYR A 88 -14.42 -2.55 5.82
CA TYR A 88 -13.37 -1.72 5.19
C TYR A 88 -11.94 -1.91 5.77
N ARG A 89 -11.79 -2.30 7.05
CA ARG A 89 -10.49 -2.62 7.65
C ARG A 89 -9.87 -3.88 7.06
N GLN A 90 -10.68 -4.93 6.94
CA GLN A 90 -10.25 -6.18 6.31
C GLN A 90 -9.96 -5.95 4.83
N MET A 91 -10.84 -5.27 4.09
CA MET A 91 -10.62 -4.99 2.67
C MET A 91 -9.29 -4.25 2.44
N ARG A 92 -9.00 -3.22 3.24
CA ARG A 92 -7.71 -2.50 3.18
C ARG A 92 -6.51 -3.40 3.49
N GLN A 93 -6.66 -4.33 4.44
CA GLN A 93 -5.61 -5.29 4.76
C GLN A 93 -5.39 -6.28 3.62
N ARG A 94 -6.46 -6.78 2.97
CA ARG A 94 -6.38 -7.70 1.83
C ARG A 94 -5.77 -7.03 0.61
N LEU A 95 -6.18 -5.80 0.28
CA LEU A 95 -5.54 -5.00 -0.77
C LEU A 95 -4.03 -4.89 -0.55
N LEU A 96 -3.60 -4.66 0.69
CA LEU A 96 -2.18 -4.57 1.00
C LEU A 96 -1.44 -5.92 0.96
N ILE A 97 -2.01 -6.97 1.56
CA ILE A 97 -1.35 -8.28 1.74
C ILE A 97 -1.40 -9.13 0.48
N ASN A 98 -2.58 -9.20 -0.16
CA ASN A 98 -2.83 -10.08 -1.29
C ASN A 98 -2.41 -9.44 -2.61
N HIS A 99 -2.60 -8.12 -2.73
CA HIS A 99 -2.47 -7.39 -4.00
C HIS A 99 -1.34 -6.35 -4.01
N GLY A 100 -0.67 -6.11 -2.87
CA GLY A 100 0.36 -5.08 -2.74
C GLY A 100 -0.16 -3.65 -2.91
N LEU A 101 -1.48 -3.45 -2.88
CA LEU A 101 -2.16 -2.18 -3.12
C LEU A 101 -2.28 -1.36 -1.83
N ALA A 102 -1.51 -0.29 -1.75
CA ALA A 102 -1.57 0.66 -0.64
C ALA A 102 -2.73 1.66 -0.81
N ALA A 103 -3.94 1.26 -0.41
CA ALA A 103 -5.11 2.13 -0.38
C ALA A 103 -5.25 2.88 0.97
N THR A 104 -5.79 4.10 0.91
CA THR A 104 -6.12 4.87 2.13
C THR A 104 -7.45 4.38 2.72
N PHE A 105 -7.64 4.62 4.02
CA PHE A 105 -8.90 4.32 4.70
C PHE A 105 -10.10 5.00 4.03
N GLU A 106 -9.98 6.29 3.71
CA GLU A 106 -11.06 7.07 3.11
C GLU A 106 -11.42 6.54 1.72
N MET A 107 -10.42 6.14 0.93
CA MET A 107 -10.64 5.59 -0.41
C MET A 107 -11.41 4.26 -0.35
N VAL A 108 -10.98 3.32 0.50
CA VAL A 108 -11.69 2.04 0.67
C VAL A 108 -13.11 2.25 1.20
N ARG A 109 -13.29 3.16 2.17
CA ARG A 109 -14.61 3.48 2.73
C ARG A 109 -15.56 4.08 1.68
N LEU A 110 -15.07 5.03 0.88
CA LEU A 110 -15.88 5.67 -0.16
C LEU A 110 -16.26 4.67 -1.27
N ILE A 111 -15.30 3.83 -1.71
CA ILE A 111 -15.56 2.83 -2.76
C ILE A 111 -16.57 1.79 -2.26
N LEU A 112 -16.38 1.22 -1.08
CA LEU A 112 -17.33 0.26 -0.51
C LEU A 112 -18.71 0.89 -0.30
N GLY A 113 -18.78 2.12 0.21
CA GLY A 113 -20.06 2.82 0.38
C GLY A 113 -20.80 3.08 -0.94
N LEU A 114 -20.08 3.36 -2.02
CA LEU A 114 -20.66 3.49 -3.36
C LEU A 114 -21.19 2.16 -3.89
N ILE A 115 -20.43 1.07 -3.70
CA ILE A 115 -20.84 -0.28 -4.10
C ILE A 115 -22.07 -0.73 -3.30
N ASP A 116 -22.08 -0.55 -1.98
CA ASP A 116 -23.21 -0.89 -1.11
C ASP A 116 -24.47 -0.08 -1.48
N SER A 117 -24.31 1.20 -1.83
CA SER A 117 -25.43 2.05 -2.27
C SER A 117 -26.02 1.64 -3.61
N GLN A 118 -25.20 1.10 -4.52
CA GLN A 118 -25.68 0.57 -5.80
C GLN A 118 -26.35 -0.80 -5.62
N GLY A 119 -25.78 -1.67 -4.81
CA GLY A 119 -26.39 -2.97 -4.48
C GLY A 119 -27.76 -2.85 -3.79
N ALA A 120 -27.99 -1.78 -3.03
CA ALA A 120 -29.28 -1.48 -2.43
C ALA A 120 -30.32 -0.90 -3.41
N ALA A 121 -29.88 -0.28 -4.52
CA ALA A 121 -30.77 0.28 -5.53
C ALA A 121 -31.32 -0.79 -6.50
N ASP A 122 -30.61 -1.90 -6.68
CA ASP A 122 -31.04 -3.03 -7.52
C ASP A 122 -32.00 -4.02 -6.80
N VAL A 123 -32.35 -3.75 -5.53
CA VAL A 123 -33.38 -4.50 -4.77
C VAL A 123 -34.68 -3.69 -4.70
N HIS A 124 -35.26 -3.44 -5.87
CA HIS A 124 -36.66 -3.03 -6.02
C HIS A 124 -37.32 -3.87 -7.11
N ILE A 125 -37.65 -5.12 -6.78
CA ILE A 125 -38.70 -5.92 -7.42
C ILE A 125 -39.51 -6.60 -6.32
#